data_AF-A0A945ZF59-F1
#
_entry.id   AF-A0A945ZF59-F1
#
_cell.length_a   1.000
_cell.length_b   1.000
_cell.length_c   1.000
_cell.angle_alpha   90.00
_cell.angle_beta   90.00
_cell.angle_gamma   90.00
#
_symmetry.space_group_name_H-M   'P 1'
#
loop_
_entity.id
_entity.type
_entity.pdbx_description
1 polymer ?
#
loop_
_entity_poly.entity_id
_entity_poly.type
_entity_poly.pdbx_seq_one_letter_code
_entity_poly.pdbx_strand_id
1 'polypeptide(L)' 'MSRSASESDEAFRGLVESAVEGFFIHRDFKPLFANQACADIFGYDSPEDVLALEKVLVFWAPNE' A
#
# COMPACT_ATOMS: atom_id res chain seq x y z
N MET A 1 -4.78 16.09 -26.41
CA MET A 1 -5.53 15.73 -25.19
C MET A 1 -4.53 15.65 -24.06
N SER A 2 -4.49 16.65 -23.18
CA SER A 2 -3.63 16.64 -22.00
C SER A 2 -4.32 15.78 -20.96
N ARG A 3 -3.76 14.60 -20.65
CA ARG A 3 -4.25 13.75 -19.56
C ARG A 3 -4.22 14.60 -18.29
N SER A 4 -5.37 14.83 -17.67
CA SER A 4 -5.40 15.62 -16.44
C SER A 4 -4.73 14.81 -15.33
N ALA A 5 -4.12 15.48 -14.34
CA ALA A 5 -3.50 14.78 -13.21
C ALA A 5 -4.49 13.83 -12.51
N SER A 6 -5.76 14.24 -12.40
CA SER A 6 -6.85 13.46 -11.80
C SER A 6 -7.12 12.12 -12.48
N GLU A 7 -7.17 12.08 -13.82
CA GLU A 7 -7.38 10.82 -14.56
C GLU A 7 -6.19 9.88 -14.44
N SER A 8 -4.99 10.44 -14.31
CA SER A 8 -3.77 9.65 -14.14
C SER A 8 -3.70 9.08 -12.71
N ASP A 9 -4.14 9.83 -11.71
CA ASP A 9 -4.20 9.41 -10.31
C ASP A 9 -5.23 8.31 -10.09
N GLU A 10 -6.42 8.42 -10.67
CA GLU A 10 -7.46 7.38 -10.60
C GLU A 10 -7.03 6.10 -11.33
N ALA A 11 -6.43 6.22 -12.52
CA ALA A 11 -5.93 5.07 -13.26
C ALA A 11 -4.79 4.37 -12.49
N PHE A 12 -3.89 5.13 -11.87
CA PHE A 12 -2.84 4.58 -11.02
C PHE A 12 -3.43 3.87 -9.80
N ARG A 13 -4.40 4.50 -9.11
CA ARG A 13 -5.08 3.92 -7.96
C ARG A 13 -5.73 2.58 -8.30
N GLY A 14 -6.53 2.52 -9.37
CA GLY A 14 -7.19 1.28 -9.79
C GLY A 14 -6.19 0.17 -10.15
N LEU A 15 -5.06 0.54 -10.76
CA LEU A 15 -3.99 -0.42 -11.08
C LEU A 15 -3.36 -1.00 -9.81
N VAL A 16 -3.05 -0.16 -8.82
CA VAL A 16 -2.43 -0.60 -7.57
C VAL A 16 -3.42 -1.41 -6.70
N GLU A 17 -4.69 -1.02 -6.67
CA GLU A 17 -5.73 -1.71 -5.90
C GLU A 17 -6.03 -3.12 -6.43
N SER A 18 -5.92 -3.34 -7.75
CA SER A 18 -6.18 -4.64 -8.38
C SER A 18 -4.93 -5.49 -8.61
N ALA A 19 -3.74 -4.99 -8.29
CA ALA A 19 -2.50 -5.73 -8.43
C ALA A 19 -2.42 -6.90 -7.43
N VAL A 20 -1.79 -7.99 -7.86
CA VAL A 20 -1.52 -9.17 -7.02
C VAL A 20 -0.25 -8.96 -6.20
N GLU A 21 0.64 -8.10 -6.65
CA GLU A 21 1.78 -7.64 -5.86
C GLU A 21 1.30 -6.76 -4.70
N GLY A 22 1.90 -6.96 -3.53
CA GLY A 22 1.65 -6.10 -2.37
C GLY A 22 2.20 -4.71 -2.60
N PHE A 23 1.33 -3.71 -2.51
CA PHE A 23 1.70 -2.30 -2.56
C PHE A 23 1.30 -1.61 -1.26
N PHE A 24 2.21 -0.79 -0.75
CA PHE A 24 1.90 0.18 0.29
C PHE A 24 2.69 1.47 0.08
N ILE A 25 2.17 2.56 0.62
CA ILE A 25 2.83 3.87 0.63
C ILE A 25 3.01 4.25 2.09
N HIS A 26 4.18 4.79 2.44
CA HIS A 26 4.43 5.29 3.78
C HIS A 26 5.10 6.67 3.74
N ARG A 27 5.02 7.39 4.86
CA ARG A 27 5.82 8.58 5.14
C ARG A 27 6.33 8.46 6.56
N ASP A 28 7.64 8.63 6.76
CA ASP A 28 8.29 8.44 8.06
C ASP A 28 7.95 7.09 8.70
N PHE A 29 7.96 6.04 7.86
CA PHE A 29 7.51 4.67 8.16
C PHE A 29 6.05 4.53 8.60
N LYS A 30 5.26 5.60 8.67
CA LYS A 30 3.83 5.50 8.94
C LYS A 30 3.08 5.13 7.65
N PRO A 31 2.27 4.06 7.66
CA PRO A 31 1.52 3.65 6.47
C PRO A 31 0.46 4.71 6.11
N LEU A 32 0.31 4.98 4.82
CA LEU A 32 -0.63 5.93 4.23
C LEU A 32 -1.60 5.26 3.23
N PHE A 33 -1.18 4.14 2.66
CA PHE A 33 -1.97 3.31 1.76
C PHE A 33 -1.43 1.88 1.82
N ALA A 34 -2.30 0.89 1.68
CA ALA A 34 -1.96 -0.50 1.39
C ALA A 34 -3.07 -1.07 0.48
N ASN A 35 -2.73 -1.98 -0.43
CA ASN A 35 -3.71 -2.76 -1.17
C ASN A 35 -4.03 -4.08 -0.44
N GLN A 36 -5.08 -4.78 -0.87
CA GLN A 36 -5.48 -6.06 -0.26
C GLN A 36 -4.35 -7.10 -0.36
N ALA A 37 -3.66 -7.18 -1.49
CA ALA A 37 -2.54 -8.11 -1.66
C ALA A 37 -1.42 -7.89 -0.62
N CYS A 38 -1.15 -6.64 -0.22
CA CYS A 38 -0.19 -6.34 0.84
C CYS A 38 -0.65 -6.91 2.18
N ALA A 39 -1.94 -6.78 2.52
CA ALA A 39 -2.49 -7.36 3.74
C ALA A 39 -2.34 -8.89 3.72
N ASP A 40 -2.74 -9.52 2.61
CA ASP A 40 -2.70 -10.97 2.44
C ASP A 40 -1.26 -11.52 2.56
N ILE A 41 -0.28 -10.86 1.92
CA ILE A 41 1.14 -11.27 1.95
C ILE A 41 1.71 -11.25 3.37
N PHE A 42 1.37 -10.24 4.17
CA PHE A 42 1.86 -10.10 5.54
C PHE A 42 0.94 -10.74 6.58
N GLY A 43 -0.14 -11.40 6.16
CA GLY A 43 -1.04 -12.17 7.03
C GLY A 43 -2.04 -11.34 7.83
N TYR A 44 -2.44 -10.17 7.32
CA TYR A 44 -3.52 -9.34 7.88
C TYR A 44 -4.85 -9.62 7.17
N ASP A 45 -5.96 -9.32 7.84
CA ASP A 45 -7.31 -9.53 7.28
C ASP A 45 -7.68 -8.43 6.27
N SER A 46 -7.17 -7.22 6.47
CA SER A 46 -7.53 -6.05 5.66
C SER A 46 -6.40 -5.02 5.51
N PRO A 47 -6.42 -4.17 4.46
CA PRO A 47 -5.53 -3.01 4.35
C PRO A 47 -5.63 -2.07 5.55
N GLU A 48 -6.79 -1.95 6.16
CA GLU A 48 -7.03 -1.13 7.35
C GLU A 48 -6.18 -1.59 8.55
N ASP A 49 -5.96 -2.90 8.69
CA ASP A 49 -5.08 -3.44 9.75
C ASP A 49 -3.62 -3.04 9.51
N VAL A 50 -3.18 -3.04 8.25
CA VAL A 50 -1.86 -2.55 7.86
C VAL A 50 -1.73 -1.05 8.14
N LEU A 51 -2.78 -0.27 7.85
CA LEU A 51 -2.83 1.17 8.12
C LEU A 51 -2.86 1.50 9.63
N ALA A 52 -3.31 0.56 10.46
CA ALA A 52 -3.31 0.70 11.91
C ALA A 52 -1.93 0.49 12.54
N LEU A 53 -0.95 -0.02 11.79
CA LEU A 53 0.42 -0.17 12.27
C LEU A 53 1.05 1.19 12.59
N GLU A 54 1.79 1.25 13.70
CA GLU A 54 2.54 2.45 14.05
C GLU A 54 3.63 2.74 13.01
N LYS A 55 4.36 1.69 12.60
CA LYS A 55 5.43 1.76 11.60
C LYS A 55 5.46 0.50 10.74
N VAL A 56 5.65 0.67 9.44
CA VAL A 56 5.83 -0.42 8.45
C VAL A 56 7.17 -1.16 8.58
N LEU A 57 8.06 -0.72 9.47
CA LEU A 57 9.34 -1.39 9.72
C LEU A 57 9.18 -2.85 10.17
N VAL A 58 8.00 -3.23 10.68
CA VAL A 58 7.66 -4.61 11.04
C VAL A 58 7.71 -5.58 9.85
N PHE A 59 7.67 -5.08 8.62
CA PHE A 59 7.80 -5.89 7.40
C PHE A 59 9.24 -6.29 7.09
N TRP A 60 10.23 -5.60 7.67
CA TRP A 60 11.63 -5.93 7.50
C TRP A 60 12.14 -6.67 8.73
N ALA A 61 12.88 -7.76 8.49
CA ALA A 61 13.59 -8.42 9.56
C ALA A 61 14.62 -7.45 10.16
N PRO A 62 14.79 -7.41 11.50
CA PRO A 62 15.65 -6.43 12.17
C PRO A 62 17.15 -6.54 11.84
N ASN A 63 17.56 -7.53 11.04
CA ASN A 63 18.95 -7.91 10.82
C ASN A 63 19.32 -8.08 9.32
N GLU A 64 18.54 -7.52 8.39
CA GLU A 64 18.96 -7.41 6.97
C GLU A 64 19.84 -6.18 6.73
#